data_AF-A0A7J4PWI5-F1
#
_entry.id   AF-A0A7J4PWI5-F1
#
_cell.length_a   1.000
_cell.length_b   1.000
_cell.length_c   1.000
_cell.angle_alpha   90.00
_cell.angle_beta   90.00
_cell.angle_gamma   90.00
#
_symmetry.space_group_name_H-M   'P 1'
#
loop_
_entity.id
_entity.type
_entity.pdbx_description
1 polymer ?
#
loop_
_entity_poly.entity_id
_entity_poly.type
_entity_poly.pdbx_seq_one_letter_code
_entity_poly.pdbx_strand_id
1 'polypeptide(L)'
;MVYNVVDGDTFNVTDFGRIRLADVDSPEMDTPEGEAAKLYTQLHLQGKSVRLDVDDRRGTDQYGRSVCVVYLESPTGEVAENFNRMLVDDGHAVVKDYKDNEFDPLDWWPSFRQVVIGEVELNPAGGDSDPDCEWVKIFNRGEEKVDVGGWTLSTTCGKCITLTIPEGTAIEPSERYLVTRECQWLDNSDESIVLKTDTNLEVDRTLPLSDDDNDGQIWFLNEDGTKWRYGWP
;
A
#
# COMPACT_ATOMS: atom_id res chain seq x y z
N MET A 1 5.70 -18.27 -21.05
CA MET A 1 5.21 -17.03 -21.68
C MET A 1 3.69 -16.99 -21.59
N VAL A 2 3.10 -15.85 -21.28
CA VAL A 2 1.64 -15.67 -21.25
C VAL A 2 1.13 -15.52 -22.68
N TYR A 3 0.21 -16.39 -23.09
CA TYR A 3 -0.31 -16.40 -24.46
C TYR A 3 -1.80 -16.04 -24.56
N ASN A 4 -2.56 -16.13 -23.46
CA ASN A 4 -3.96 -15.78 -23.44
C ASN A 4 -4.42 -15.34 -22.04
N VAL A 5 -4.89 -14.11 -21.91
CA VAL A 5 -5.57 -13.61 -20.71
C VAL A 5 -7.07 -13.90 -20.79
N VAL A 6 -7.62 -14.56 -19.78
CA VAL A 6 -9.03 -14.98 -19.73
C VAL A 6 -9.88 -13.84 -19.16
N ASP A 7 -9.48 -13.33 -18.00
CA ASP A 7 -10.10 -12.24 -17.22
C ASP A 7 -9.01 -11.51 -16.40
N GLY A 8 -9.38 -10.74 -15.37
CA GLY A 8 -8.43 -9.99 -14.54
C GLY A 8 -7.45 -10.86 -13.75
N ASP A 9 -7.89 -12.01 -13.23
CA ASP A 9 -7.10 -12.85 -12.31
C ASP A 9 -6.77 -14.25 -12.86
N THR A 10 -7.13 -14.53 -14.11
CA THR A 10 -6.95 -15.83 -14.77
C THR A 10 -6.32 -15.66 -16.17
N PHE A 11 -5.24 -16.40 -16.43
CA PHE A 11 -4.55 -16.39 -17.74
C PHE A 11 -3.86 -17.74 -18.02
N ASN A 12 -3.38 -17.93 -19.25
CA ASN A 12 -2.69 -19.16 -19.67
C ASN A 12 -1.23 -18.90 -20.01
N VAL A 13 -0.37 -19.83 -19.58
CA VAL A 13 1.08 -19.82 -19.80
C VAL A 13 1.48 -21.01 -20.65
N THR A 14 2.27 -20.76 -21.70
CA THR A 14 2.79 -21.78 -22.61
C THR A 14 3.57 -22.83 -21.84
N ASP A 15 3.33 -24.11 -22.16
CA ASP A 15 3.96 -25.29 -21.55
C ASP A 15 3.76 -25.45 -20.03
N PHE A 16 2.83 -24.69 -19.44
CA PHE A 16 2.51 -24.78 -18.02
C PHE A 16 1.01 -25.02 -17.78
N GLY A 17 0.14 -24.20 -18.37
CA GLY A 17 -1.31 -24.34 -18.23
C GLY A 17 -2.02 -23.05 -17.81
N ARG A 18 -3.20 -23.20 -17.18
CA ARG A 18 -4.02 -22.08 -16.72
C ARG A 18 -3.64 -21.70 -15.29
N ILE A 19 -3.42 -20.40 -15.08
CA ILE A 19 -3.09 -19.78 -13.80
C ILE A 19 -4.34 -19.12 -13.24
N ARG A 20 -4.55 -19.26 -11.93
CA ARG A 20 -5.40 -18.40 -11.11
C ARG A 20 -4.49 -17.65 -10.15
N LEU A 21 -4.58 -16.32 -10.11
CA LEU A 21 -3.83 -15.55 -9.11
C LEU A 21 -4.24 -16.00 -7.70
N ALA A 22 -3.30 -16.18 -6.79
CA ALA A 22 -3.59 -16.39 -5.38
C ALA A 22 -4.30 -15.16 -4.80
N ASP A 23 -5.18 -15.38 -3.83
CA ASP A 23 -5.79 -14.42 -2.87
C ASP A 23 -6.32 -13.08 -3.36
N VAL A 24 -6.46 -12.90 -4.67
CA VAL A 24 -7.11 -11.76 -5.27
C VAL A 24 -8.37 -12.20 -5.99
N ASP A 25 -9.32 -11.29 -6.13
CA ASP A 25 -10.56 -11.55 -6.85
C ASP A 25 -10.89 -10.33 -7.69
N SER A 26 -10.85 -10.52 -9.01
CA SER A 26 -11.25 -9.49 -9.96
C SER A 26 -12.76 -9.48 -10.14
N PRO A 27 -13.35 -8.33 -10.51
CA PRO A 27 -14.76 -8.27 -10.88
C PRO A 27 -15.10 -9.23 -12.02
N GLU A 28 -16.34 -9.71 -12.03
CA GLU A 28 -16.85 -10.64 -13.04
C GLU A 28 -16.83 -10.04 -14.45
N MET A 29 -16.54 -10.86 -15.45
CA MET A 29 -16.38 -10.41 -16.85
C MET A 29 -17.66 -9.85 -17.49
N ASP A 30 -18.82 -10.05 -16.88
CA ASP A 30 -20.09 -9.46 -17.32
C ASP A 30 -20.32 -8.03 -16.80
N THR A 31 -19.35 -7.47 -16.06
CA THR A 31 -19.35 -6.07 -15.62
C THR A 31 -18.29 -5.23 -16.36
N PRO A 32 -18.49 -3.90 -16.49
CA PRO A 32 -17.49 -3.00 -17.05
C PRO A 32 -16.14 -3.05 -16.30
N GLU A 33 -16.18 -3.24 -14.98
CA GLU A 33 -14.99 -3.33 -14.13
C GLU A 33 -14.20 -4.62 -14.42
N GLY A 34 -14.88 -5.73 -14.74
CA GLY A 34 -14.23 -6.98 -15.14
C GLY A 34 -13.53 -6.86 -16.49
N GLU A 35 -14.14 -6.17 -17.46
CA GLU A 35 -13.48 -5.84 -18.72
C GLU A 35 -12.23 -4.96 -18.52
N ALA A 36 -12.31 -3.98 -17.62
CA ALA A 36 -11.17 -3.12 -17.27
C ALA A 36 -10.03 -3.92 -16.62
N ALA A 37 -10.35 -4.80 -15.66
CA ALA A 37 -9.38 -5.67 -15.00
C ALA A 37 -8.68 -6.60 -16.00
N LYS A 38 -9.44 -7.20 -16.92
CA LYS A 38 -8.87 -8.02 -18.01
C LYS A 38 -7.91 -7.23 -18.89
N LEU A 39 -8.29 -6.00 -19.27
CA LEU A 39 -7.45 -5.14 -20.10
C LEU A 39 -6.14 -4.81 -19.38
N TYR A 40 -6.20 -4.50 -18.09
CA TYR A 40 -5.01 -4.29 -17.26
C TYR A 40 -4.08 -5.50 -17.29
N THR A 41 -4.62 -6.70 -17.07
CA THR A 41 -3.85 -7.95 -17.10
C THR A 41 -3.27 -8.24 -18.50
N GLN A 42 -4.01 -7.94 -19.57
CA GLN A 42 -3.50 -8.01 -20.94
C GLN A 42 -2.33 -7.07 -21.17
N LEU A 43 -2.45 -5.80 -20.79
CA LEU A 43 -1.40 -4.79 -20.98
C LEU A 43 -0.11 -5.17 -20.24
N HIS A 44 -0.24 -5.75 -19.04
CA HIS A 44 0.90 -6.07 -18.19
C HIS A 44 1.51 -7.43 -18.48
N LEU A 45 0.73 -8.45 -18.86
CA LEU A 45 1.22 -9.83 -18.95
C LEU A 45 1.27 -10.38 -20.38
N GLN A 46 0.39 -9.96 -21.29
CA GLN A 46 0.25 -10.62 -22.60
C GLN A 46 1.57 -10.62 -23.38
N GLY A 47 2.01 -11.80 -23.81
CA GLY A 47 3.26 -11.97 -24.56
C GLY A 47 4.53 -11.88 -23.71
N LYS A 48 4.45 -11.70 -22.39
CA LYS A 48 5.61 -11.64 -21.49
C LYS A 48 5.93 -12.99 -20.87
N SER A 49 7.19 -13.17 -20.47
CA SER A 49 7.59 -14.23 -19.54
C SER A 49 7.32 -13.76 -18.12
N VAL A 50 6.84 -14.67 -17.27
CA VAL A 50 6.53 -14.42 -15.87
C VAL A 50 7.18 -15.51 -15.04
N ARG A 51 7.56 -15.18 -13.80
CA ARG A 51 7.92 -16.16 -12.78
C ARG A 51 6.67 -16.48 -11.97
N LEU A 52 6.46 -17.76 -11.70
CA LEU A 52 5.30 -18.26 -10.97
C LEU A 52 5.80 -18.86 -9.68
N ASP A 53 5.30 -18.36 -8.56
CA ASP A 53 5.34 -19.07 -7.29
C ASP A 53 4.02 -19.83 -7.17
N VAL A 54 4.10 -21.16 -7.13
CA VAL A 54 2.94 -22.04 -7.27
C VAL A 54 2.62 -22.62 -5.90
N ASP A 55 1.36 -22.49 -5.49
CA ASP A 55 0.88 -23.00 -4.19
C ASP A 55 1.32 -24.45 -3.98
N ASP A 56 2.26 -24.68 -3.07
CA ASP A 56 2.80 -26.00 -2.78
C ASP A 56 1.88 -26.84 -1.88
N ARG A 57 0.84 -26.23 -1.30
CA ARG A 57 -0.11 -26.85 -0.38
C ARG A 57 -1.18 -27.66 -1.12
N ARG A 58 -1.80 -27.10 -2.16
CA ARG A 58 -2.78 -27.78 -3.01
C ARG A 58 -2.35 -27.91 -4.46
N GLY A 59 -1.49 -27.03 -4.96
CA GLY A 59 -1.02 -27.01 -6.35
C GLY A 59 -2.04 -26.43 -7.31
N THR A 60 -3.21 -27.08 -7.40
CA THR A 60 -4.29 -26.70 -8.29
C THR A 60 -5.62 -26.60 -7.57
N ASP A 61 -6.47 -25.67 -7.99
CA ASP A 61 -7.85 -25.60 -7.53
C ASP A 61 -8.73 -26.71 -8.14
N GLN A 62 -10.01 -26.74 -7.73
CA GLN A 62 -11.00 -27.72 -8.20
C GLN A 62 -11.31 -27.67 -9.71
N TYR A 63 -10.87 -26.60 -10.40
CA TYR A 63 -11.05 -26.41 -11.84
C TYR A 63 -9.80 -26.77 -12.64
N GLY A 64 -8.75 -27.26 -11.96
CA GLY A 64 -7.46 -27.61 -12.57
C GLY A 64 -6.61 -26.40 -12.92
N ARG A 65 -6.85 -25.24 -12.29
CA ARG A 65 -6.01 -24.04 -12.43
C ARG A 65 -4.91 -24.07 -11.37
N SER A 66 -3.68 -23.78 -11.75
CA SER A 66 -2.59 -23.60 -10.78
C SER A 66 -2.78 -22.28 -10.05
N VAL A 67 -2.82 -22.31 -8.72
CA VAL A 67 -2.92 -21.11 -7.88
C VAL A 67 -1.52 -20.54 -7.69
N CYS A 68 -1.31 -19.27 -8.05
CA CYS A 68 0.04 -18.70 -8.07
C CYS A 68 0.13 -17.25 -7.59
N VAL A 69 1.25 -16.91 -6.98
CA VAL A 69 1.76 -15.53 -6.97
C VAL A 69 2.62 -15.32 -8.20
N VAL A 70 2.33 -14.26 -8.95
CA VAL A 70 2.94 -14.00 -10.26
C VAL A 70 3.90 -12.84 -10.17
N TYR A 71 5.11 -13.02 -10.68
CA TYR A 71 6.14 -11.98 -10.68
C TYR A 71 6.58 -11.62 -12.09
N LEU A 72 6.61 -10.32 -12.39
CA LEU A 72 7.19 -9.74 -13.60
C LEU A 72 8.69 -9.51 -13.39
N GLU A 73 9.52 -9.95 -14.32
CA GLU A 73 10.96 -9.64 -14.27
C GLU A 73 11.17 -8.15 -14.54
N SER A 74 11.92 -7.46 -13.67
CA SER A 74 12.38 -6.10 -13.96
C SER A 74 13.26 -6.10 -15.22
N PRO A 75 13.19 -5.05 -16.06
CA PRO A 75 14.15 -4.84 -17.14
C PRO A 75 15.61 -4.85 -16.69
N THR A 76 15.88 -4.55 -15.41
CA THR A 76 17.23 -4.56 -14.80
C THR A 76 17.57 -5.87 -14.10
N GLY A 77 16.59 -6.77 -13.90
CA GLY A 77 16.77 -8.09 -13.28
C GLY A 77 16.95 -8.10 -11.76
N GLU A 78 16.89 -6.94 -11.09
CA GLU A 78 17.23 -6.82 -9.66
C GLU A 78 16.06 -7.10 -8.71
N VAL A 79 14.83 -6.77 -9.12
CA VAL A 79 13.61 -6.96 -8.32
C VAL A 79 12.49 -7.40 -9.26
N ALA A 80 11.68 -8.38 -8.86
CA ALA A 80 10.51 -8.75 -9.63
C ALA A 80 9.26 -8.16 -9.00
N GLU A 81 8.39 -7.57 -9.83
CA GLU A 81 7.16 -6.95 -9.37
C GLU A 81 6.08 -8.01 -9.17
N ASN A 82 5.47 -8.04 -7.98
CA ASN A 82 4.34 -8.91 -7.68
C ASN A 82 3.09 -8.41 -8.41
N PHE A 83 2.65 -9.16 -9.42
CA PHE A 83 1.51 -8.79 -10.25
C PHE A 83 0.17 -8.90 -9.50
N ASN A 84 0.02 -9.85 -8.56
CA ASN A 84 -1.20 -9.98 -7.75
C ASN A 84 -1.45 -8.66 -6.99
N ARG A 85 -0.40 -8.11 -6.38
CA ARG A 85 -0.43 -6.79 -5.76
C ARG A 85 -0.76 -5.69 -6.76
N MET A 86 -0.09 -5.64 -7.92
CA MET A 86 -0.31 -4.59 -8.91
C MET A 86 -1.79 -4.48 -9.31
N LEU A 87 -2.46 -5.64 -9.47
CA LEU A 87 -3.87 -5.70 -9.79
C LEU A 87 -4.77 -5.12 -8.69
N VAL A 88 -4.40 -5.31 -7.42
CA VAL A 88 -5.10 -4.71 -6.27
C VAL A 88 -4.81 -3.22 -6.15
N ASP A 89 -3.54 -2.82 -6.27
CA ASP A 89 -3.09 -1.42 -6.18
C ASP A 89 -3.79 -0.54 -7.23
N ASP A 90 -4.07 -1.07 -8.43
CA ASP A 90 -4.76 -0.35 -9.50
C ASP A 90 -6.31 -0.42 -9.39
N GLY A 91 -6.84 -1.08 -8.35
CA GLY A 91 -8.28 -1.20 -8.10
C GLY A 91 -8.99 -2.22 -9.01
N HIS A 92 -8.26 -3.11 -9.67
CA HIS A 92 -8.78 -4.14 -10.57
C HIS A 92 -9.02 -5.50 -9.92
N ALA A 93 -8.69 -5.63 -8.64
CA ALA A 93 -9.04 -6.76 -7.80
C ALA A 93 -9.11 -6.34 -6.33
N VAL A 94 -9.75 -7.18 -5.51
CA VAL A 94 -9.71 -7.07 -4.04
C VAL A 94 -8.96 -8.25 -3.45
N VAL A 95 -8.27 -8.04 -2.33
CA VAL A 95 -7.69 -9.13 -1.54
C VAL A 95 -8.82 -9.94 -0.89
N LYS A 96 -8.78 -11.26 -1.05
CA LYS A 96 -9.69 -12.23 -0.42
C LYS A 96 -9.02 -13.07 0.65
N ASP A 97 -7.71 -13.27 0.57
CA ASP A 97 -6.92 -14.02 1.56
C ASP A 97 -7.52 -15.42 1.83
N TYR A 98 -7.51 -16.27 0.80
CA TYR A 98 -8.06 -17.61 0.85
C TYR A 98 -7.15 -18.52 1.69
N LYS A 99 -7.65 -18.97 2.84
CA LYS A 99 -6.89 -19.76 3.82
C LYS A 99 -6.51 -21.18 3.38
N ASP A 100 -6.82 -21.54 2.14
CA ASP A 100 -6.60 -22.86 1.59
C ASP A 100 -5.39 -22.97 0.64
N ASN A 101 -4.63 -21.90 0.46
CA ASN A 101 -3.28 -21.91 -0.12
C ASN A 101 -2.21 -21.58 0.94
N GLU A 102 -0.94 -21.46 0.54
CA GLU A 102 0.22 -21.14 1.41
C GLU A 102 0.55 -19.65 1.55
N PHE A 103 -0.01 -18.78 0.72
CA PHE A 103 0.43 -17.39 0.59
C PHE A 103 -0.21 -16.49 1.65
N ASP A 104 0.53 -15.44 2.03
CA ASP A 104 -0.01 -14.30 2.77
C ASP A 104 0.04 -13.05 1.88
N PRO A 105 -1.12 -12.46 1.52
CA PRO A 105 -1.16 -11.24 0.72
C PRO A 105 -0.41 -10.07 1.35
N LEU A 106 -0.26 -10.03 2.68
CA LEU A 106 0.47 -8.95 3.36
C LEU A 106 1.94 -8.90 2.93
N ASP A 107 2.54 -10.04 2.59
CA ASP A 107 3.94 -10.14 2.16
C ASP A 107 4.20 -9.58 0.76
N TRP A 108 3.14 -9.33 -0.03
CA TRP A 108 3.28 -8.90 -1.42
C TRP A 108 3.60 -7.42 -1.57
N TRP A 109 3.29 -6.64 -0.54
CA TRP A 109 3.78 -5.28 -0.41
C TRP A 109 5.13 -5.33 0.33
N PRO A 110 6.19 -4.74 -0.22
CA PRO A 110 7.47 -4.67 0.47
C PRO A 110 7.27 -4.02 1.82
N SER A 111 8.02 -4.50 2.83
CA SER A 111 7.86 -4.13 4.24
C SER A 111 7.75 -2.62 4.48
N PHE A 112 8.32 -1.77 3.64
CA PHE A 112 8.12 -0.33 3.78
C PHE A 112 6.64 0.11 3.65
N ARG A 113 5.82 -0.52 2.81
CA ARG A 113 4.37 -0.23 2.67
C ARG A 113 3.50 -0.77 3.80
N GLN A 114 4.10 -1.46 4.76
CA GLN A 114 3.47 -1.79 6.02
C GLN A 114 3.57 -0.63 7.03
N VAL A 115 4.33 0.42 6.71
CA VAL A 115 4.29 1.67 7.46
C VAL A 115 3.28 2.60 6.79
N VAL A 116 2.32 3.09 7.57
CA VAL A 116 1.26 4.00 7.11
C VAL A 116 1.25 5.27 7.95
N ILE A 117 0.69 6.34 7.41
CA ILE A 117 0.31 7.53 8.18
C ILE A 117 -0.98 7.18 8.92
N GLY A 118 -0.93 7.08 10.24
CA GLY A 118 -2.04 6.56 11.05
C GLY A 118 -2.87 7.64 11.73
N GLU A 119 -2.22 8.70 12.22
CA GLU A 119 -2.84 9.79 12.95
C GLU A 119 -2.19 11.12 12.57
N VAL A 120 -2.99 12.18 12.48
CA VAL A 120 -2.55 13.53 12.11
C VAL A 120 -3.30 14.54 12.97
N GLU A 121 -2.56 15.46 13.57
CA GLU A 121 -3.08 16.61 14.30
C GLU A 121 -2.61 17.88 13.58
N LEU A 122 -3.56 18.57 12.95
CA LEU A 122 -3.30 19.73 12.08
C LEU A 122 -3.45 21.07 12.82
N ASN A 123 -4.17 21.11 13.96
CA ASN A 123 -4.49 22.37 14.62
C ASN A 123 -4.66 22.20 16.14
N PRO A 124 -3.63 21.68 16.85
CA PRO A 124 -3.74 21.42 18.27
C PRO A 124 -3.88 22.70 19.08
N ALA A 125 -4.56 22.58 20.22
CA ALA A 125 -4.82 23.65 21.15
C ALA A 125 -3.54 24.39 21.55
N GLY A 126 -3.42 25.65 21.13
CA GLY A 126 -2.25 26.46 21.40
C GLY A 126 -2.01 27.52 20.34
N GLY A 127 -0.77 27.95 20.20
CA GLY A 127 -0.32 28.75 19.07
C GLY A 127 0.67 27.99 18.18
N ASP A 128 0.75 28.40 16.92
CA ASP A 128 1.59 27.83 15.85
C ASP A 128 3.11 27.84 16.12
N SER A 129 3.52 28.40 17.26
CA SER A 129 4.91 28.49 17.74
C SER A 129 5.15 27.70 19.03
N ASP A 130 4.15 26.97 19.52
CA ASP A 130 4.28 26.12 20.69
C ASP A 130 5.09 24.85 20.33
N PRO A 131 5.88 24.30 21.27
CA PRO A 131 6.47 22.99 21.10
C PRO A 131 5.35 21.95 20.95
N ASP A 132 5.51 21.01 20.01
CA ASP A 132 4.50 19.99 19.65
C ASP A 132 3.22 20.55 19.01
N CYS A 133 3.32 21.74 18.39
CA CYS A 133 2.18 22.44 17.78
C CYS A 133 1.53 21.74 16.60
N GLU A 134 2.11 20.71 15.98
CA GLU A 134 1.44 19.89 14.96
C GLU A 134 2.21 18.58 14.88
N TRP A 135 1.53 17.46 14.62
CA TRP A 135 2.20 16.18 14.59
C TRP A 135 1.53 15.17 13.66
N VAL A 136 2.36 14.25 13.20
CA VAL A 136 1.96 13.09 12.41
C VAL A 136 2.51 11.85 13.09
N LYS A 137 1.69 10.83 13.27
CA LYS A 137 2.16 9.49 13.69
C LYS A 137 2.10 8.54 12.52
N ILE A 138 3.24 7.91 12.27
CA ILE A 138 3.32 6.75 11.38
C ILE A 138 3.23 5.46 12.19
N PHE A 139 2.64 4.43 11.61
CA PHE A 139 2.32 3.17 12.27
C PHE A 139 2.84 2.00 11.44
N ASN A 140 3.56 1.09 12.07
CA ASN A 140 3.92 -0.18 11.46
C ASN A 140 2.77 -1.18 11.68
N ARG A 141 1.94 -1.39 10.65
CA ARG A 141 0.83 -2.36 10.67
C ARG A 141 1.23 -3.78 10.27
N GLY A 142 2.50 -4.00 9.93
CA GLY A 142 2.99 -5.32 9.54
C GLY A 142 3.51 -6.12 10.73
N GLU A 143 4.01 -7.31 10.43
CA GLU A 143 4.53 -8.26 11.43
C GLU A 143 6.06 -8.21 11.59
N GLU A 144 6.74 -7.40 10.77
CA GLU A 144 8.20 -7.24 10.83
C GLU A 144 8.62 -5.83 11.24
N LYS A 145 9.79 -5.72 11.86
CA LYS A 145 10.44 -4.44 12.16
C LYS A 145 10.83 -3.71 10.87
N VAL A 146 10.54 -2.41 10.79
CA VAL A 146 10.93 -1.56 9.64
C VAL A 146 11.94 -0.51 10.06
N ASP A 147 13.05 -0.43 9.35
CA ASP A 147 13.96 0.71 9.42
C ASP A 147 13.37 1.87 8.60
N VAL A 148 13.09 2.98 9.29
CA VAL A 148 12.53 4.21 8.71
C VAL A 148 13.52 5.37 8.79
N GLY A 149 14.79 5.09 9.14
CA GLY A 149 15.85 6.09 9.11
C GLY A 149 15.98 6.71 7.72
N GLY A 150 16.08 8.05 7.67
CA GLY A 150 16.22 8.77 6.41
C GLY A 150 14.92 8.92 5.59
N TRP A 151 13.82 8.27 5.99
CA TRP A 151 12.51 8.49 5.37
C TRP A 151 12.02 9.92 5.60
N THR A 152 11.09 10.37 4.77
CA THR A 152 10.60 11.75 4.79
C THR A 152 9.08 11.84 4.85
N LEU A 153 8.59 12.86 5.56
CA LEU A 153 7.21 13.33 5.50
C LEU A 153 7.21 14.72 4.85
N SER A 154 6.44 14.88 3.78
CA SER A 154 6.31 16.14 3.05
C SER A 154 4.88 16.64 3.05
N THR A 155 4.69 17.94 3.26
CA THR A 155 3.41 18.62 3.04
C THR A 155 3.24 19.07 1.60
N THR A 156 1.99 19.26 1.19
CA THR A 156 1.61 19.51 -0.20
C THR A 156 0.83 20.81 -0.39
N CYS A 157 0.19 21.32 0.65
CA CYS A 157 -0.47 22.61 0.62
C CYS A 157 0.53 23.73 0.97
N GLY A 158 0.14 24.97 0.62
CA GLY A 158 0.84 26.19 1.01
C GLY A 158 2.37 26.12 0.85
N LYS A 159 3.07 26.15 1.99
CA LYS A 159 4.54 26.04 2.03
C LYS A 159 4.92 24.59 2.31
N CYS A 160 5.34 23.90 1.24
CA CYS A 160 5.88 22.55 1.34
C CYS A 160 7.08 22.50 2.30
N ILE A 161 6.91 21.75 3.37
CA ILE A 161 7.94 21.42 4.34
C ILE A 161 8.19 19.93 4.24
N THR A 162 9.45 19.54 4.38
CA THR A 162 9.85 18.14 4.38
C THR A 162 10.66 17.88 5.64
N LEU A 163 10.19 16.93 6.43
CA LEU A 163 10.87 16.44 7.62
C LEU A 163 11.51 15.10 7.31
N THR A 164 12.75 14.91 7.78
CA THR A 164 13.48 13.65 7.67
C THR A 164 13.49 12.96 9.02
N ILE A 165 13.10 11.68 9.04
CA ILE A 165 13.18 10.83 10.22
C ILE A 165 14.66 10.55 10.51
N PRO A 166 15.14 10.71 11.77
CA PRO A 166 16.54 10.50 12.11
C PRO A 166 17.05 9.11 11.73
N GLU A 167 18.29 9.03 11.28
CA GLU A 167 18.98 7.77 10.99
C GLU A 167 18.99 6.82 12.19
N GLY A 168 18.84 5.52 11.92
CA GLY A 168 18.77 4.47 12.95
C GLY A 168 17.41 4.36 13.65
N THR A 169 16.39 5.09 13.20
CA THR A 169 15.02 4.93 13.67
C THR A 169 14.37 3.71 13.05
N ALA A 170 13.82 2.83 13.88
CA ALA A 170 13.06 1.69 13.41
C ALA A 170 11.77 1.53 14.22
N ILE A 171 10.73 1.01 13.58
CA ILE A 171 9.41 0.80 14.17
C ILE A 171 9.18 -0.70 14.27
N GLU A 172 8.99 -1.21 15.49
CA GLU A 172 8.61 -2.61 15.72
C GLU A 172 7.18 -2.89 15.24
N PRO A 173 6.80 -4.15 15.02
CA PRO A 173 5.42 -4.51 14.65
C PRO A 173 4.40 -3.91 15.61
N SER A 174 3.31 -3.35 15.07
CA SER A 174 2.23 -2.71 15.84
C SER A 174 2.65 -1.49 16.69
N GLU A 175 3.86 -0.95 16.49
CA GLU A 175 4.31 0.28 17.16
C GLU A 175 4.12 1.53 16.28
N ARG A 176 4.13 2.70 16.92
CA ARG A 176 3.99 4.01 16.27
C ARG A 176 5.23 4.86 16.47
N TYR A 177 5.50 5.74 15.51
CA TYR A 177 6.54 6.75 15.61
C TYR A 177 5.95 8.15 15.40
N LEU A 178 6.24 9.06 16.33
CA LEU A 178 5.76 10.45 16.32
C LEU A 178 6.74 11.34 15.56
N VAL A 179 6.22 12.09 14.60
CA VAL A 179 6.95 13.12 13.87
C VAL A 179 6.31 14.46 14.21
N THR A 180 7.13 15.36 14.74
CA THR A 180 6.72 16.71 15.13
C THR A 180 7.82 17.71 14.80
N ARG A 181 7.49 19.00 14.93
CA ARG A 181 8.38 20.11 14.67
C ARG A 181 8.05 21.25 15.65
N GLU A 182 9.05 22.02 16.04
CA GLU A 182 8.91 23.17 16.97
C GLU A 182 8.13 24.38 16.41
N CYS A 183 7.71 24.33 15.14
CA CYS A 183 6.90 25.36 14.50
C CYS A 183 5.98 24.71 13.48
N GLN A 184 4.89 25.41 13.13
CA GLN A 184 3.95 25.01 12.09
C GLN A 184 4.62 24.44 10.83
N TRP A 185 4.11 23.29 10.41
CA TRP A 185 4.51 22.56 9.22
C TRP A 185 3.38 21.97 8.39
N LEU A 186 2.17 21.86 8.92
CA LEU A 186 0.94 21.45 8.25
C LEU A 186 0.08 22.70 8.01
N ASP A 187 -0.70 22.71 6.94
CA ASP A 187 -1.75 23.70 6.75
C ASP A 187 -3.08 23.16 7.31
N ASN A 188 -3.89 24.01 7.96
CA ASN A 188 -5.16 23.63 8.58
C ASN A 188 -6.24 23.17 7.58
N SER A 189 -6.07 23.42 6.27
CA SER A 189 -7.10 23.12 5.27
C SER A 189 -6.52 22.45 4.03
N ASP A 190 -7.20 21.39 3.58
CA ASP A 190 -6.88 20.61 2.37
C ASP A 190 -5.43 20.09 2.32
N GLU A 191 -4.81 19.85 3.48
CA GLU A 191 -3.43 19.37 3.57
C GLU A 191 -3.35 17.87 3.32
N SER A 192 -2.35 17.47 2.53
CA SER A 192 -2.00 16.06 2.37
C SER A 192 -0.55 15.84 2.75
N ILE A 193 -0.32 14.78 3.53
CA ILE A 193 1.02 14.39 3.97
C ILE A 193 1.47 13.20 3.12
N VAL A 194 2.71 13.27 2.63
CA VAL A 194 3.32 12.22 1.80
C VAL A 194 4.48 11.60 2.55
N LEU A 195 4.39 10.31 2.83
CA LEU A 195 5.48 9.52 3.41
C LEU A 195 6.30 8.90 2.29
N LYS A 196 7.61 9.11 2.30
CA LYS A 196 8.55 8.53 1.32
C LYS A 196 9.72 7.85 2.01
N THR A 197 10.27 6.82 1.37
CA THR A 197 11.54 6.21 1.77
C THR A 197 12.71 7.19 1.61
N ASP A 198 13.85 6.82 2.17
CA ASP A 198 15.18 7.45 1.97
C ASP A 198 15.58 7.58 0.48
N THR A 199 15.06 6.70 -0.36
CA THR A 199 15.26 6.62 -1.81
C THR A 199 14.19 7.39 -2.61
N ASN A 200 13.33 8.18 -1.94
CA ASN A 200 12.22 8.96 -2.50
C ASN A 200 11.05 8.14 -3.08
N LEU A 201 10.91 6.86 -2.71
CA LEU A 201 9.76 6.07 -3.09
C LEU A 201 8.56 6.41 -2.19
N GLU A 202 7.41 6.73 -2.78
CA GLU A 202 6.18 6.99 -2.02
C GLU A 202 5.67 5.72 -1.35
N VAL A 203 5.59 5.79 -0.01
CA VAL A 203 5.14 4.71 0.87
C VAL A 203 3.64 4.85 1.11
N ASP A 204 3.21 6.06 1.50
CA ASP A 204 1.84 6.37 1.84
C ASP A 204 1.53 7.86 1.61
N ARG A 205 0.25 8.18 1.48
CA ARG A 205 -0.27 9.52 1.29
C ARG A 205 -1.66 9.64 1.93
N THR A 206 -1.85 10.68 2.75
CA THR A 206 -3.19 10.98 3.26
C THR A 206 -4.10 11.52 2.16
N LEU A 207 -5.41 11.35 2.32
CA LEU A 207 -6.37 12.24 1.65
C LEU A 207 -6.11 13.70 2.09
N PRO A 208 -6.66 14.70 1.38
CA PRO A 208 -6.72 16.06 1.90
C PRO A 208 -7.49 16.07 3.23
N LEU A 209 -6.85 16.56 4.29
CA LEU A 209 -7.38 16.68 5.65
C LEU A 209 -7.53 18.16 5.99
N SER A 210 -8.54 18.47 6.79
CA SER A 210 -8.78 19.83 7.29
C SER A 210 -9.15 19.80 8.77
N ASP A 211 -8.65 20.77 9.51
CA ASP A 211 -9.00 21.08 10.88
C ASP A 211 -8.96 22.60 11.10
N ASP A 212 -10.13 23.24 11.11
CA ASP A 212 -10.26 24.67 11.35
C ASP A 212 -10.40 25.01 12.85
N ASP A 213 -10.54 24.01 13.71
CA ASP A 213 -10.77 24.18 15.15
C ASP A 213 -9.43 24.06 15.90
N ASN A 214 -9.04 25.10 16.64
CA ASN A 214 -7.83 25.09 17.47
C ASN A 214 -8.08 24.29 18.76
N ASP A 215 -8.28 22.98 18.61
CA ASP A 215 -8.59 22.04 19.68
C ASP A 215 -7.67 20.82 19.66
N GLY A 216 -8.03 19.66 20.20
CA GLY A 216 -7.12 18.50 20.23
C GLY A 216 -7.67 17.30 19.46
N GLN A 217 -8.59 17.57 18.53
CA GLN A 217 -9.18 16.55 17.70
C GLN A 217 -8.24 16.21 16.56
N ILE A 218 -8.16 14.92 16.27
CA ILE A 218 -7.21 14.41 15.31
C ILE A 218 -7.94 13.75 14.15
N TRP A 219 -7.24 13.67 13.03
CA TRP A 219 -7.54 12.69 12.01
C TRP A 219 -6.86 11.37 12.35
N PHE A 220 -7.59 10.25 12.26
CA PHE A 220 -7.05 8.92 12.49
C PHE A 220 -7.69 7.86 11.60
N LEU A 221 -6.91 6.84 11.23
CA LEU A 221 -7.43 5.63 10.59
C LEU A 221 -8.17 4.76 11.62
N ASN A 222 -9.31 4.20 11.23
CA ASN A 222 -10.04 3.24 12.06
C ASN A 222 -9.21 1.97 12.34
N GLU A 223 -9.68 1.15 13.28
CA GLU A 223 -9.05 -0.14 13.63
C GLU A 223 -8.81 -1.07 12.42
N ASP A 224 -9.64 -0.99 11.39
CA ASP A 224 -9.48 -1.76 10.14
C ASP A 224 -8.48 -1.14 9.15
N GLY A 225 -7.97 0.06 9.43
CA GLY A 225 -6.99 0.78 8.61
C GLY A 225 -7.53 1.30 7.28
N THR A 226 -8.86 1.28 7.04
CA THR A 226 -9.42 1.55 5.71
C THR A 226 -10.04 2.93 5.54
N LYS A 227 -10.33 3.63 6.64
CA LYS A 227 -11.09 4.88 6.60
C LYS A 227 -10.66 5.87 7.67
N TRP A 228 -10.38 7.09 7.24
CA TRP A 228 -10.12 8.25 8.07
C TRP A 228 -11.37 8.71 8.82
N ARG A 229 -11.19 9.09 10.09
CA ARG A 229 -12.17 9.78 10.93
C ARG A 229 -11.52 11.00 11.57
N TYR A 230 -12.35 12.00 11.87
CA TYR A 230 -11.96 13.19 12.61
C TYR A 230 -12.66 13.19 13.97
N GLY A 231 -11.92 13.46 15.03
CA GLY A 231 -12.45 13.58 16.39
C GLY A 231 -11.43 13.24 17.47
N TRP A 232 -11.91 13.03 18.68
CA TRP A 232 -11.05 12.63 19.80
C TRP A 232 -10.53 11.19 19.65
N PRO A 233 -9.26 10.93 20.02
CA PRO A 233 -8.68 9.58 20.03
C PRO A 233 -9.36 8.62 21.01
#